data_AF-B1FTE2-F1
#
_entry.id   AF-B1FTE2-F1
#
_cell.length_a   1.000
_cell.length_b   1.000
_cell.length_c   1.000
_cell.angle_alpha   90.00
_cell.angle_beta   90.00
_cell.angle_gamma   90.00
#
_symmetry.space_group_name_H-M   'P 1'
#
loop_
_entity.id
_entity.type
_entity.pdbx_description
1 polymer ?
#
loop_
_entity_poly.entity_id
_entity_poly.type
_entity_poly.pdbx_seq_one_letter_code
_entity_poly.pdbx_strand_id
1 'polypeptide(L)'
;MIDAAELKRLDQLIHQLGPGGSGTGSASDENIAREIEQILADLFSDSGASGSGMPSMPSLPSMPSMPSRPSTTRAAPASYRSTSTTGGVPAGDGSGQSSSASTPEAKKTAQYFMTNLQRDFGLTRNQAAGVVANLWHESGGMNPGINQGGAIGAPNSNMQSGYGIAQWTGSRKQDYLDYCSANHLDPSSEQANYGFLKHELQTTQAGAIDAIKSTQSAQDATVVFCNTFERPGDPQMSSRLADLQYVLTA
;
A
#
# COMPACT_ATOMS: atom_id res chain seq x y z
N MET A 1 9.59 -11.56 -24.27
CA MET A 1 8.24 -11.12 -24.68
C MET A 1 7.27 -12.08 -24.03
N ILE A 2 6.31 -11.58 -23.24
CA ILE A 2 5.35 -12.42 -22.51
C ILE A 2 4.52 -13.20 -23.54
N ASP A 3 4.46 -14.52 -23.40
CA ASP A 3 3.68 -15.36 -24.32
C ASP A 3 2.18 -15.17 -24.01
N ALA A 4 1.40 -14.84 -25.04
CA ALA A 4 -0.04 -14.73 -24.96
C ALA A 4 -0.72 -16.02 -24.45
N ALA A 5 -0.04 -17.17 -24.56
CA ALA A 5 -0.50 -18.43 -23.99
C ALA A 5 -0.47 -18.44 -22.45
N GLU A 6 0.53 -17.82 -21.81
CA GLU A 6 0.66 -17.80 -20.35
C GLU A 6 -0.37 -16.87 -19.71
N LEU A 7 -0.63 -15.73 -20.33
CA LEU A 7 -1.69 -14.80 -19.91
C LEU A 7 -3.09 -15.44 -20.02
N LYS A 8 -3.32 -16.22 -21.08
CA LYS A 8 -4.58 -16.95 -21.26
C LYS A 8 -4.76 -18.09 -20.25
N ARG A 9 -3.66 -18.71 -19.82
CA ARG A 9 -3.66 -19.75 -18.79
C ARG A 9 -3.97 -19.17 -17.40
N LEU A 10 -3.41 -18.00 -17.08
CA LEU A 10 -3.76 -17.22 -15.88
C LEU A 10 -5.27 -16.91 -15.82
N ASP A 11 -5.85 -16.43 -16.92
CA ASP A 11 -7.28 -16.12 -17.00
C ASP A 11 -8.17 -17.37 -16.79
N GLN A 12 -7.76 -18.52 -17.35
CA GLN A 12 -8.46 -19.80 -17.18
C GLN A 12 -8.38 -20.36 -15.75
N LEU A 13 -7.26 -20.18 -15.06
CA LEU A 13 -7.08 -20.60 -13.68
C LEU A 13 -7.89 -19.72 -12.72
N ILE A 14 -7.97 -18.41 -13.00
CA ILE A 14 -8.76 -17.46 -12.21
C ILE A 14 -10.28 -17.72 -12.37
N HIS A 15 -10.74 -18.09 -13.58
CA HIS A 15 -12.15 -18.42 -13.81
C HIS A 15 -12.61 -19.69 -13.07
N GLN A 16 -11.68 -20.60 -12.74
CA GLN A 16 -11.95 -21.81 -11.97
C GLN A 16 -12.19 -21.54 -10.48
N LEU A 17 -11.74 -20.39 -9.95
CA LEU A 17 -11.98 -20.01 -8.55
C LEU A 17 -13.40 -19.45 -8.29
N GLY A 18 -14.15 -19.11 -9.34
CA GLY A 18 -15.56 -18.69 -9.28
C GLY A 18 -15.83 -17.35 -8.56
N PRO A 19 -17.00 -16.72 -8.79
CA PRO A 19 -17.33 -15.39 -8.24
C PRO A 19 -17.83 -15.41 -6.78
N GLY A 20 -17.50 -16.47 -6.04
CA GLY A 20 -17.99 -16.69 -4.68
C GLY A 20 -16.96 -17.44 -3.84
N GLY A 21 -15.89 -16.75 -3.44
CA GLY A 21 -14.96 -17.21 -2.41
C GLY A 21 -15.61 -17.26 -1.04
N SER A 22 -16.66 -18.07 -0.87
CA SER A 22 -17.12 -18.52 0.45
C SER A 22 -16.38 -19.79 0.76
N GLY A 23 -15.53 -19.74 1.78
CA GLY A 23 -14.55 -20.76 2.09
C GLY A 23 -15.06 -22.20 2.06
N THR A 24 -14.42 -23.01 1.22
CA THR A 24 -13.83 -24.28 1.64
C THR A 24 -12.48 -24.33 0.94
N GLY A 25 -11.37 -24.08 1.64
CA GLY A 25 -10.04 -24.27 1.07
C GLY A 25 -9.90 -25.73 0.65
N SER A 26 -10.11 -26.01 -0.64
CA SER A 26 -9.78 -27.30 -1.20
C SER A 26 -8.31 -27.25 -1.59
N ALA A 27 -7.59 -28.38 -1.47
CA ALA A 27 -6.18 -28.45 -1.87
C ALA A 27 -5.98 -27.98 -3.33
N SER A 28 -7.02 -28.05 -4.16
CA SER A 28 -7.10 -27.52 -5.52
C SER A 28 -6.94 -25.99 -5.58
N ASP A 29 -7.56 -25.23 -4.69
CA ASP A 29 -7.52 -23.76 -4.71
C ASP A 29 -6.15 -23.22 -4.25
N GLU A 30 -5.55 -23.88 -3.26
CA GLU A 30 -4.17 -23.60 -2.83
C GLU A 30 -3.16 -23.97 -3.91
N ASN A 31 -3.40 -25.07 -4.65
CA ASN A 31 -2.56 -25.45 -5.79
C ASN A 31 -2.66 -24.46 -6.95
N ILE A 32 -3.86 -23.92 -7.23
CA ILE A 32 -4.06 -22.89 -8.26
C ILE A 32 -3.34 -21.60 -7.89
N ALA A 33 -3.42 -21.17 -6.62
CA ALA A 33 -2.69 -20.00 -6.14
C ALA A 33 -1.16 -20.17 -6.26
N ARG A 34 -0.63 -21.36 -5.92
CA ARG A 34 0.80 -21.67 -6.10
C ARG A 34 1.23 -21.73 -7.55
N GLU A 35 0.36 -22.19 -8.45
CA GLU A 35 0.64 -22.24 -9.89
C GLU A 35 0.69 -20.83 -10.49
N ILE A 36 -0.16 -19.90 -10.01
CA ILE A 36 -0.09 -18.47 -10.34
C ILE A 36 1.24 -17.87 -9.85
N GLU A 37 1.64 -18.15 -8.60
CA GLU A 37 2.90 -17.66 -8.05
C GLU A 37 4.12 -18.20 -8.82
N GLN A 38 4.10 -19.47 -9.24
CA GLN A 38 5.16 -20.09 -10.01
C GLN A 38 5.28 -19.49 -11.42
N ILE A 39 4.14 -19.28 -12.11
CA ILE A 39 4.11 -18.63 -13.43
C ILE A 39 4.65 -17.20 -13.33
N LEU A 40 4.28 -16.46 -12.28
CA LEU A 40 4.81 -15.12 -12.04
C LEU A 40 6.30 -15.15 -11.69
N ALA A 41 6.79 -16.11 -10.90
CA ALA A 41 8.20 -16.25 -10.59
C ALA A 41 9.05 -16.59 -11.84
N ASP A 42 8.55 -17.45 -12.72
CA ASP A 42 9.23 -17.83 -13.96
C ASP A 42 9.24 -16.67 -14.98
N LEU A 43 8.17 -15.87 -15.04
CA LEU A 43 8.08 -14.65 -15.86
C LEU A 43 9.13 -13.59 -15.52
N PHE A 44 9.62 -13.54 -14.28
CA PHE A 44 10.64 -12.59 -13.84
C PHE A 44 12.05 -13.21 -13.71
N SER A 45 12.18 -14.53 -13.79
CA SER A 45 13.47 -15.23 -13.70
C SER A 45 14.26 -15.28 -15.02
N ASP A 46 13.62 -15.07 -16.18
CA ASP A 46 14.30 -15.04 -17.50
C ASP A 46 14.90 -13.67 -17.88
N SER A 47 14.99 -12.72 -16.94
CA SER A 47 15.87 -11.56 -17.09
C SER A 47 17.32 -11.94 -16.71
N GLY A 48 17.87 -12.90 -17.45
CA GLY A 48 19.22 -13.39 -17.31
C GLY A 48 20.26 -12.27 -17.41
N ALA A 49 21.00 -12.11 -16.32
CA ALA A 49 22.16 -11.25 -16.20
C ALA A 49 23.21 -11.54 -17.29
N SER A 50 23.75 -10.49 -17.90
CA SER A 50 25.10 -10.47 -18.44
C SER A 50 25.73 -9.14 -18.08
N GLY A 51 26.75 -9.21 -17.24
CA GLY A 51 27.33 -8.07 -16.55
C GLY A 51 28.16 -7.14 -17.43
N SER A 52 28.26 -5.90 -16.98
CA SER A 52 29.47 -5.07 -17.09
C SER A 52 29.31 -3.84 -16.21
N GLY A 53 30.19 -3.73 -15.20
CA GLY A 53 30.60 -2.49 -14.56
C GLY A 53 29.51 -1.59 -13.96
N MET A 54 29.37 -1.62 -12.64
CA MET A 54 28.84 -0.45 -11.94
C MET A 54 29.79 0.74 -12.18
N PRO A 55 29.34 1.86 -12.77
CA PRO A 55 30.13 3.08 -12.74
C PRO A 55 30.21 3.58 -11.29
N SER A 56 31.43 3.90 -10.84
CA SER A 56 31.67 4.61 -9.58
C SER A 56 30.78 5.85 -9.52
N MET A 57 29.95 5.92 -8.49
CA MET A 57 29.16 7.13 -8.21
C MET A 57 30.11 8.28 -7.87
N PRO A 58 29.90 9.50 -8.41
CA PRO A 58 30.57 10.68 -7.88
C PRO A 58 30.12 10.93 -6.44
N SER A 59 31.08 11.16 -5.56
CA SER A 59 30.85 11.57 -4.18
C SER A 59 30.01 12.84 -4.15
N LEU A 60 28.83 12.78 -3.54
CA LEU A 60 28.00 13.96 -3.34
C LEU A 60 28.71 14.95 -2.39
N PRO A 61 28.66 16.27 -2.65
CA PRO A 61 29.22 17.27 -1.76
C PRO A 61 28.47 17.30 -0.43
N SER A 62 29.23 17.47 0.66
CA SER A 62 28.74 17.63 2.03
C SER A 62 27.65 18.70 2.11
N MET A 63 26.48 18.32 2.64
CA MET A 63 25.44 19.28 2.99
C MET A 63 25.93 20.21 4.13
N PRO A 64 25.58 21.51 4.11
CA PRO A 64 25.95 22.43 5.18
C PRO A 64 25.26 22.06 6.50
N SER A 65 26.03 22.03 7.59
CA SER A 65 25.58 21.79 8.96
C SER A 65 24.43 22.73 9.35
N MET A 66 23.29 22.14 9.74
CA MET A 66 22.27 22.90 10.45
C MET A 66 22.79 23.31 11.85
N PRO A 67 22.56 24.57 12.29
CA PRO A 67 22.98 25.01 13.60
C PRO A 67 22.14 24.35 14.71
N SER A 68 22.84 23.80 15.70
CA SER A 68 22.27 23.28 16.94
C SER A 68 21.50 24.37 17.67
N ARG A 69 20.22 24.13 17.99
CA ARG A 69 19.45 25.01 18.88
C ARG A 69 19.38 24.43 20.30
N PRO A 70 19.44 25.29 21.32
CA PRO A 70 19.68 24.90 22.71
C PRO A 70 18.42 24.35 23.37
N SER A 71 18.64 23.40 24.28
CA SER A 71 17.70 22.88 25.25
C SER A 71 17.44 23.91 26.35
N THR A 72 16.19 24.34 26.49
CA THR A 72 15.69 25.01 27.72
C THR A 72 14.28 24.53 28.07
N THR A 73 14.23 23.71 29.11
CA THR A 73 13.27 23.71 30.24
C THR A 73 11.79 24.03 30.03
N ARG A 74 10.98 22.96 30.18
CA ARG A 74 9.81 22.78 31.07
C ARG A 74 8.67 23.82 31.03
N ALA A 75 7.53 23.40 30.48
CA ALA A 75 6.19 23.79 30.93
C ALA A 75 5.25 22.57 30.86
N ALA A 76 4.38 22.44 31.87
CA ALA A 76 3.59 21.28 32.26
C ALA A 76 2.47 20.86 31.27
N PRO A 77 1.96 19.61 31.35
CA PRO A 77 0.89 19.12 30.49
C PRO A 77 -0.50 19.62 30.92
N ALA A 78 -1.35 19.93 29.94
CA ALA A 78 -2.78 20.14 30.13
C ALA A 78 -3.47 18.78 30.33
N SER A 79 -4.05 18.59 31.51
CA SER A 79 -4.81 17.41 31.90
C SER A 79 -6.11 17.29 31.09
N TYR A 80 -6.24 16.26 30.26
CA TYR A 80 -7.55 15.81 29.81
C TYR A 80 -8.16 14.91 30.90
N ARG A 81 -9.32 15.32 31.39
CA ARG A 81 -10.04 14.68 32.49
C ARG A 81 -10.78 13.45 31.96
N SER A 82 -10.26 12.27 32.26
CA SER A 82 -10.99 11.00 32.11
C SER A 82 -11.98 10.82 33.26
N THR A 83 -13.27 10.71 32.94
CA THR A 83 -14.28 10.17 33.85
C THR A 83 -14.48 8.70 33.55
N SER A 84 -13.96 7.86 34.44
CA SER A 84 -14.18 6.42 34.51
C SER A 84 -15.61 6.11 34.97
N THR A 85 -16.34 5.33 34.17
CA THR A 85 -17.48 4.54 34.65
C THR A 85 -17.19 3.07 34.41
N THR A 86 -17.11 2.35 35.51
CA THR A 86 -16.93 0.91 35.65
C THR A 86 -18.09 0.15 35.05
N GLY A 87 -17.81 -0.83 34.20
CA GLY A 87 -18.77 -1.82 33.72
C GLY A 87 -18.01 -2.98 33.08
N GLY A 88 -17.82 -4.06 33.83
CA GLY A 88 -17.16 -5.25 33.32
C GLY A 88 -17.96 -5.88 32.17
N VAL A 89 -17.24 -6.34 31.15
CA VAL A 89 -17.74 -7.28 30.15
C VAL A 89 -16.68 -8.38 29.95
N PRO A 90 -17.09 -9.66 29.83
CA PRO A 90 -16.20 -10.80 29.87
C PRO A 90 -15.34 -10.92 28.60
N ALA A 91 -14.23 -11.64 28.74
CA ALA A 91 -13.41 -12.09 27.61
C ALA A 91 -14.28 -12.78 26.56
N GLY A 92 -14.36 -12.18 25.37
CA GLY A 92 -15.01 -12.73 24.19
C GLY A 92 -13.99 -12.89 23.07
N ASP A 93 -13.89 -14.10 22.56
CA ASP A 93 -13.19 -14.51 21.34
C ASP A 93 -13.84 -13.84 20.11
N GLY A 94 -13.41 -12.62 19.82
CA GLY A 94 -13.97 -11.82 18.73
C GLY A 94 -13.33 -12.13 17.38
N SER A 95 -13.74 -13.22 16.74
CA SER A 95 -13.76 -13.31 15.27
C SER A 95 -14.76 -12.27 14.74
N GLY A 96 -14.27 -11.10 14.34
CA GLY A 96 -15.12 -10.12 13.67
C GLY A 96 -14.46 -8.77 13.47
N GLN A 97 -14.12 -8.46 12.21
CA GLN A 97 -14.39 -7.17 11.57
C GLN A 97 -13.97 -7.20 10.10
N SER A 98 -14.79 -7.88 9.29
CA SER A 98 -14.85 -7.73 7.83
C SER A 98 -15.92 -6.68 7.46
N SER A 99 -15.98 -5.56 8.18
CA SER A 99 -17.02 -4.54 8.00
C SER A 99 -16.49 -3.16 7.58
N SER A 100 -15.20 -3.04 7.27
CA SER A 100 -14.57 -1.81 6.79
C SER A 100 -14.21 -1.84 5.30
N ALA A 101 -14.06 -3.02 4.70
CA ALA A 101 -13.46 -3.19 3.38
C ALA A 101 -14.40 -2.85 2.19
N SER A 102 -15.50 -2.10 2.38
CA SER A 102 -16.44 -1.75 1.30
C SER A 102 -17.31 -0.51 1.57
N THR A 103 -16.92 0.36 2.51
CA THR A 103 -17.79 1.50 2.86
C THR A 103 -17.87 2.53 1.71
N PRO A 104 -18.95 3.32 1.62
CA PRO A 104 -19.03 4.44 0.68
C PRO A 104 -17.85 5.41 0.80
N GLU A 105 -17.37 5.62 2.03
CA GLU A 105 -16.19 6.45 2.32
C GLU A 105 -14.92 5.84 1.72
N ALA A 106 -14.69 4.54 1.91
CA ALA A 106 -13.54 3.83 1.32
C ALA A 106 -13.52 3.95 -0.21
N LYS A 107 -14.68 3.77 -0.86
CA LYS A 107 -14.82 3.93 -2.31
C LYS A 107 -14.55 5.37 -2.76
N LYS A 108 -15.04 6.35 -2.02
CA LYS A 108 -14.78 7.77 -2.31
C LYS A 108 -13.27 8.07 -2.23
N THR A 109 -12.59 7.59 -1.20
CA THR A 109 -11.13 7.72 -1.08
C THR A 109 -10.41 7.02 -2.23
N ALA A 110 -10.81 5.78 -2.57
CA ALA A 110 -10.25 5.06 -3.72
C ALA A 110 -10.41 5.86 -5.02
N GLN A 111 -11.60 6.39 -5.28
CA GLN A 111 -11.87 7.22 -6.46
C GLN A 111 -11.03 8.50 -6.48
N TYR A 112 -10.83 9.14 -5.31
CA TYR A 112 -9.93 10.28 -5.16
C TYR A 112 -8.49 9.90 -5.55
N PHE A 113 -7.95 8.80 -5.02
CA PHE A 113 -6.59 8.34 -5.35
C PHE A 113 -6.48 7.97 -6.84
N MET A 114 -7.43 7.20 -7.38
CA MET A 114 -7.44 6.84 -8.81
C MET A 114 -7.46 8.07 -9.71
N THR A 115 -8.28 9.07 -9.40
CA THR A 115 -8.40 10.29 -10.21
C THR A 115 -7.10 11.09 -10.19
N ASN A 116 -6.50 11.25 -9.01
CA ASN A 116 -5.26 12.01 -8.90
C ASN A 116 -4.07 11.25 -9.52
N LEU A 117 -3.99 9.92 -9.40
CA LEU A 117 -2.96 9.10 -10.05
C LEU A 117 -3.03 9.21 -11.58
N GLN A 118 -4.24 9.15 -12.15
CA GLN A 118 -4.44 9.36 -13.59
C GLN A 118 -4.00 10.77 -13.99
N ARG A 119 -4.40 11.79 -13.24
CA ARG A 119 -4.05 13.19 -13.52
C ARG A 119 -2.55 13.46 -13.44
N ASP A 120 -1.91 13.01 -12.37
CA ASP A 120 -0.55 13.44 -12.02
C ASP A 120 0.53 12.60 -12.71
N PHE A 121 0.22 11.36 -13.10
CA PHE A 121 1.18 10.45 -13.73
C PHE A 121 0.77 10.02 -15.15
N GLY A 122 -0.44 10.36 -15.60
CA GLY A 122 -0.96 9.95 -16.90
C GLY A 122 -1.31 8.45 -16.96
N LEU A 123 -1.63 7.83 -15.82
CA LEU A 123 -2.03 6.43 -15.78
C LEU A 123 -3.40 6.24 -16.43
N THR A 124 -3.64 5.06 -16.99
CA THR A 124 -4.99 4.63 -17.37
C THR A 124 -5.83 4.28 -16.14
N ARG A 125 -7.15 4.16 -16.29
CA ARG A 125 -8.04 3.71 -15.21
C ARG A 125 -7.59 2.36 -14.62
N ASN A 126 -7.21 1.40 -15.48
CA ASN A 126 -6.76 0.08 -15.04
C ASN A 126 -5.46 0.16 -14.25
N GLN A 127 -4.48 0.92 -14.74
CA GLN A 127 -3.20 1.12 -14.06
C GLN A 127 -3.38 1.78 -12.69
N ALA A 128 -4.20 2.83 -12.61
CA ALA A 128 -4.51 3.49 -11.34
C ALA A 128 -5.30 2.58 -10.40
N ALA A 129 -6.22 1.75 -10.91
CA ALA A 129 -6.95 0.78 -10.10
C ALA A 129 -6.02 -0.25 -9.46
N GLY A 130 -5.00 -0.73 -10.19
CA GLY A 130 -4.03 -1.69 -9.64
C GLY A 130 -3.17 -1.11 -8.50
N VAL A 131 -2.79 0.16 -8.60
CA VAL A 131 -2.16 0.88 -7.47
C VAL A 131 -3.10 0.92 -6.28
N VAL A 132 -4.33 1.38 -6.49
CA VAL A 132 -5.29 1.57 -5.40
C VAL A 132 -5.76 0.25 -4.78
N ALA A 133 -5.74 -0.87 -5.51
CA ALA A 133 -6.02 -2.19 -4.95
C ALA A 133 -4.98 -2.62 -3.90
N ASN A 134 -3.70 -2.31 -4.11
CA ASN A 134 -2.67 -2.52 -3.09
C ASN A 134 -2.92 -1.65 -1.87
N LEU A 135 -3.14 -0.36 -2.09
CA LEU A 135 -3.41 0.60 -1.01
C LEU A 135 -4.67 0.24 -0.21
N TRP A 136 -5.68 -0.32 -0.88
CA TRP A 136 -6.89 -0.84 -0.24
C TRP A 136 -6.55 -1.96 0.74
N HIS A 137 -5.76 -2.94 0.27
CA HIS A 137 -5.30 -4.07 1.08
C HIS A 137 -4.45 -3.59 2.27
N GLU A 138 -3.47 -2.71 2.04
CA GLU A 138 -2.58 -2.19 3.10
C GLU A 138 -3.36 -1.51 4.23
N SER A 139 -4.39 -0.74 3.88
CA SER A 139 -5.10 0.13 4.81
C SER A 139 -6.46 -0.38 5.28
N GLY A 140 -6.79 -1.63 4.94
CA GLY A 140 -8.07 -2.23 5.30
C GLY A 140 -9.28 -1.47 4.76
N GLY A 141 -9.17 -0.93 3.53
CA GLY A 141 -10.22 -0.17 2.87
C GLY A 141 -9.98 1.34 2.78
N MET A 142 -8.78 1.76 2.36
CA MET A 142 -8.45 3.15 2.04
C MET A 142 -8.63 4.13 3.22
N ASN A 143 -8.29 3.71 4.43
CA ASN A 143 -8.39 4.57 5.61
C ASN A 143 -7.09 5.37 5.83
N PRO A 144 -7.09 6.72 5.67
CA PRO A 144 -5.89 7.54 5.80
C PRO A 144 -5.34 7.67 7.21
N GLY A 145 -6.12 7.34 8.24
CA GLY A 145 -5.73 7.41 9.65
C GLY A 145 -5.46 6.07 10.30
N ILE A 146 -5.34 4.98 9.54
CA ILE A 146 -5.15 3.63 10.12
C ILE A 146 -3.71 3.42 10.57
N ASN A 147 -3.56 3.03 11.84
CA ASN A 147 -2.32 2.46 12.35
C ASN A 147 -2.35 0.94 12.13
N GLN A 148 -1.19 0.34 11.89
CA GLN A 148 -1.05 -1.12 11.86
C GLN A 148 -1.69 -1.74 13.11
N GLY A 149 -2.51 -2.76 12.91
CA GLY A 149 -3.35 -3.35 13.96
C GLY A 149 -4.76 -2.75 14.07
N GLY A 150 -5.11 -1.77 13.24
CA GLY A 150 -6.49 -1.32 13.02
C GLY A 150 -6.93 -0.10 13.84
N ALA A 151 -6.08 0.45 14.70
CA ALA A 151 -6.42 1.65 15.46
C ALA A 151 -6.48 2.89 14.54
N ILE A 152 -7.62 3.57 14.53
CA ILE A 152 -7.84 4.78 13.71
C ILE A 152 -7.51 6.03 14.50
N GLY A 153 -6.68 6.91 13.94
CA GLY A 153 -6.37 8.21 14.52
C GLY A 153 -4.98 8.72 14.16
N ALA A 154 -4.40 9.50 15.07
CA ALA A 154 -3.03 10.00 14.92
C ALA A 154 -2.00 8.86 14.83
N PRO A 155 -0.86 9.08 14.16
CA PRO A 155 0.20 8.09 14.08
C PRO A 155 0.78 7.80 15.46
N ASN A 156 0.91 6.52 15.79
CA ASN A 156 1.61 6.12 17.01
C ASN A 156 3.12 6.41 16.92
N SER A 157 3.79 6.49 18.08
CA SER A 157 5.23 6.76 18.18
C SER A 157 6.14 5.60 17.80
N ASN A 158 5.59 4.39 17.58
CA ASN A 158 6.38 3.25 17.14
C ASN A 158 6.65 3.36 15.63
N MET A 159 7.89 3.69 15.27
CA MET A 159 8.27 3.82 13.86
C MET A 159 8.27 2.49 13.12
N GLN A 160 8.34 1.34 13.81
CA GLN A 160 8.26 0.02 13.18
C GLN A 160 6.81 -0.42 12.93
N SER A 161 5.82 0.40 13.29
CA SER A 161 4.40 0.16 13.04
C SER A 161 3.92 1.03 11.89
N GLY A 162 3.29 0.40 10.89
CA GLY A 162 2.73 1.04 9.71
C GLY A 162 1.69 2.11 10.03
N TYR A 163 1.59 3.11 9.16
CA TYR A 163 0.58 4.16 9.25
C TYR A 163 0.08 4.61 7.88
N GLY A 164 -1.21 4.95 7.81
CA GLY A 164 -1.85 5.54 6.64
C GLY A 164 -2.14 4.55 5.52
N ILE A 165 -2.51 5.09 4.36
CA ILE A 165 -3.04 4.33 3.21
C ILE A 165 -2.01 3.34 2.62
N ALA A 166 -0.73 3.66 2.66
CA ALA A 166 0.36 2.80 2.17
C ALA A 166 1.13 2.08 3.29
N GLN A 167 0.60 2.10 4.53
CA GLN A 167 1.24 1.51 5.71
C GLN A 167 2.75 1.83 5.85
N TRP A 168 3.12 3.11 5.67
CA TRP A 168 4.51 3.52 5.77
C TRP A 168 5.11 3.11 7.11
N THR A 169 6.26 2.45 7.05
CA THR A 169 6.96 1.86 8.19
C THR A 169 8.44 2.27 8.19
N GLY A 170 9.06 2.32 9.35
CA GLY A 170 10.46 2.66 9.53
C GLY A 170 10.77 4.09 9.10
N SER A 171 11.84 4.26 8.31
CA SER A 171 12.24 5.58 7.79
C SER A 171 11.17 6.21 6.93
N ARG A 172 10.42 5.43 6.13
CA ARG A 172 9.34 5.98 5.28
C ARG A 172 8.21 6.61 6.10
N LYS A 173 7.93 6.08 7.29
CA LYS A 173 6.99 6.71 8.23
C LYS A 173 7.54 8.04 8.74
N GLN A 174 8.84 8.13 9.01
CA GLN A 174 9.45 9.40 9.44
C GLN A 174 9.34 10.44 8.32
N ASP A 175 9.73 10.06 7.10
CA ASP A 175 9.65 10.91 5.93
C ASP A 175 8.21 11.40 5.68
N TYR A 176 7.22 10.53 5.89
CA TYR A 176 5.81 10.90 5.82
C TYR A 176 5.42 11.97 6.85
N LEU A 177 5.81 11.79 8.11
CA LEU A 177 5.49 12.73 9.19
C LEU A 177 6.21 14.08 8.99
N ASP A 178 7.44 14.05 8.51
CA ASP A 178 8.21 15.25 8.18
C ASP A 178 7.57 15.99 7.00
N TYR A 179 7.13 15.26 5.96
CA TYR A 179 6.36 15.83 4.85
C TYR A 179 5.07 16.49 5.35
N CYS A 180 4.31 15.83 6.24
CA CYS A 180 3.09 16.40 6.80
C CYS A 180 3.38 17.68 7.60
N SER A 181 4.42 17.67 8.44
CA SER A 181 4.84 18.82 9.25
C SER A 181 5.23 20.01 8.38
N ALA A 182 6.07 19.78 7.37
CA ALA A 182 6.56 20.81 6.46
C ALA A 182 5.45 21.45 5.61
N ASN A 183 4.38 20.70 5.33
CA ASN A 183 3.25 21.16 4.52
C ASN A 183 2.02 21.57 5.37
N HIS A 184 2.14 21.56 6.71
CA HIS A 184 1.04 21.86 7.64
C HIS A 184 -0.22 21.00 7.41
N LEU A 185 -0.03 19.72 7.12
CA LEU A 185 -1.10 18.75 6.85
C LEU A 185 -1.35 17.85 8.06
N ASP A 186 -2.61 17.49 8.29
CA ASP A 186 -2.98 16.42 9.23
C ASP A 186 -2.55 15.06 8.62
N PRO A 187 -1.70 14.27 9.31
CA PRO A 187 -1.28 12.95 8.83
C PRO A 187 -2.43 11.96 8.60
N SER A 188 -3.60 12.18 9.19
CA SER A 188 -4.77 11.32 8.99
C SER A 188 -5.64 11.76 7.80
N SER A 189 -5.26 12.79 7.06
CA SER A 189 -6.04 13.31 5.93
C SER A 189 -5.74 12.61 4.60
N GLU A 190 -6.73 12.55 3.71
CA GLU A 190 -6.57 12.06 2.34
C GLU A 190 -5.49 12.86 1.57
N GLN A 191 -5.43 14.18 1.80
CA GLN A 191 -4.47 15.07 1.16
C GLN A 191 -3.03 14.78 1.59
N ALA A 192 -2.79 14.53 2.88
CA ALA A 192 -1.47 14.16 3.37
C ALA A 192 -1.01 12.83 2.77
N ASN A 193 -1.88 11.81 2.86
CA ASN A 193 -1.58 10.47 2.37
C ASN A 193 -1.29 10.47 0.86
N TYR A 194 -2.18 11.06 0.05
CA TYR A 194 -1.94 11.14 -1.39
C TYR A 194 -0.74 12.03 -1.72
N GLY A 195 -0.58 13.16 -1.03
CA GLY A 195 0.52 14.09 -1.26
C GLY A 195 1.89 13.44 -1.08
N PHE A 196 2.08 12.67 0.00
CA PHE A 196 3.33 11.97 0.23
C PHE A 196 3.52 10.76 -0.70
N LEU A 197 2.47 9.98 -0.95
CA LEU A 197 2.51 8.91 -1.96
C LEU A 197 2.99 9.46 -3.32
N LYS A 198 2.41 10.58 -3.76
CA LYS A 198 2.83 11.29 -4.96
C LYS A 198 4.29 11.72 -4.88
N HIS A 199 4.71 12.31 -3.76
CA HIS A 199 6.10 12.73 -3.57
C HIS A 199 7.08 11.57 -3.76
N GLU A 200 6.82 10.41 -3.15
CA GLU A 200 7.64 9.20 -3.34
C GLU A 200 7.63 8.72 -4.79
N LEU A 201 6.45 8.62 -5.41
CA LEU A 201 6.28 8.18 -6.80
C LEU A 201 6.87 9.15 -7.84
N GLN A 202 7.19 10.38 -7.45
CA GLN A 202 7.92 11.35 -8.28
C GLN A 202 9.43 11.36 -8.00
N THR A 203 9.87 10.72 -6.91
CA THR A 203 11.25 10.78 -6.43
C THR A 203 11.82 9.39 -6.18
N THR A 204 11.84 8.93 -4.93
CA THR A 204 12.53 7.72 -4.47
C THR A 204 11.91 6.43 -4.99
N GLN A 205 10.62 6.47 -5.38
CA GLN A 205 9.87 5.32 -5.90
C GLN A 205 9.38 5.54 -7.35
N ALA A 206 10.02 6.44 -8.12
CA ALA A 206 9.63 6.72 -9.49
C ALA A 206 9.61 5.49 -10.41
N GLY A 207 10.51 4.52 -10.17
CA GLY A 207 10.54 3.27 -10.94
C GLY A 207 9.26 2.43 -10.84
N ALA A 208 8.45 2.60 -9.79
CA ALA A 208 7.15 1.93 -9.69
C ALA A 208 6.16 2.46 -10.76
N ILE A 209 6.16 3.78 -11.01
CA ILE A 209 5.31 4.38 -12.05
C ILE A 209 5.74 3.92 -13.44
N ASP A 210 7.05 3.86 -13.70
CA ASP A 210 7.57 3.40 -14.99
C ASP A 210 7.17 1.94 -15.26
N ALA A 211 7.24 1.09 -14.24
CA ALA A 211 6.81 -0.29 -14.33
C ALA A 211 5.29 -0.40 -14.56
N ILE A 212 4.47 0.37 -13.84
CA ILE A 212 3.00 0.39 -14.01
C ILE A 212 2.61 0.84 -15.42
N LYS A 213 3.29 1.84 -15.99
CA LYS A 213 2.99 2.31 -17.35
C LYS A 213 3.17 1.25 -18.43
N SER A 214 3.93 0.20 -18.13
CA SER A 214 4.15 -0.94 -19.02
C SER A 214 3.04 -2.01 -18.94
N THR A 215 2.09 -1.88 -18.01
CA THR A 215 0.98 -2.83 -17.85
C THR A 215 -0.27 -2.37 -18.61
N GLN A 216 -1.17 -3.31 -18.91
CA GLN A 216 -2.44 -3.02 -19.59
C GLN A 216 -3.67 -3.33 -18.72
N SER A 217 -3.61 -4.42 -17.97
CA SER A 217 -4.69 -4.84 -17.09
C SER A 217 -4.53 -4.24 -15.68
N ALA A 218 -5.64 -4.17 -14.95
CA ALA A 218 -5.59 -3.70 -13.56
C ALA A 218 -4.90 -4.73 -12.65
N GLN A 219 -5.03 -6.02 -12.97
CA GLN A 219 -4.39 -7.13 -12.28
C GLN A 219 -2.87 -7.07 -12.41
N ASP A 220 -2.34 -6.86 -13.62
CA ASP A 220 -0.90 -6.71 -13.84
C ASP A 220 -0.36 -5.48 -13.09
N ALA A 221 -1.11 -4.37 -13.12
CA ALA A 221 -0.76 -3.18 -12.35
C ALA A 221 -0.74 -3.44 -10.84
N THR A 222 -1.68 -4.26 -10.31
CA THR A 222 -1.68 -4.68 -8.90
C THR A 222 -0.41 -5.45 -8.56
N VAL A 223 -0.06 -6.45 -9.37
CA VAL A 223 1.13 -7.28 -9.15
C VAL A 223 2.41 -6.43 -9.22
N VAL A 224 2.53 -5.61 -10.26
CA VAL A 224 3.71 -4.76 -10.48
C VAL A 224 3.88 -3.75 -9.36
N PHE A 225 2.81 -3.09 -8.90
CA PHE A 225 2.92 -2.13 -7.81
C PHE A 225 3.30 -2.79 -6.49
N CYS A 226 2.74 -3.98 -6.18
CA CYS A 226 3.14 -4.76 -5.02
C CYS A 226 4.65 -5.05 -5.03
N ASN A 227 5.18 -5.49 -6.17
CA ASN A 227 6.59 -5.88 -6.28
C ASN A 227 7.56 -4.70 -6.33
N THR A 228 7.12 -3.52 -6.79
CA THR A 228 8.01 -2.37 -7.00
C THR A 228 7.94 -1.33 -5.88
N PHE A 229 6.76 -1.12 -5.29
CA PHE A 229 6.54 -0.12 -4.25
C PHE A 229 6.43 -0.76 -2.85
N GLU A 230 5.46 -1.67 -2.66
CA GLU A 230 5.16 -2.23 -1.33
C GLU A 230 6.26 -3.18 -0.83
N ARG A 231 6.69 -4.12 -1.67
CA ARG A 231 7.71 -5.15 -1.37
C ARG A 231 7.48 -5.82 -0.01
N PRO A 232 6.28 -6.31 0.30
CA PRO A 232 6.01 -6.94 1.58
C PRO A 232 6.74 -8.29 1.68
N GLY A 233 7.00 -8.74 2.91
CA GLY A 233 7.56 -10.08 3.13
C GLY A 233 6.62 -11.21 2.71
N ASP A 234 5.31 -11.00 2.84
CA ASP A 234 4.25 -11.85 2.31
C ASP A 234 3.37 -10.99 1.38
N PRO A 235 3.41 -11.23 0.05
CA PRO A 235 2.63 -10.46 -0.92
C PRO A 235 1.12 -10.48 -0.72
N GLN A 236 0.55 -11.58 -0.22
CA GLN A 236 -0.91 -11.75 -0.12
C GLN A 236 -1.66 -11.39 -1.42
N MET A 237 -1.12 -11.79 -2.58
CA MET A 237 -1.56 -11.31 -3.88
C MET A 237 -3.05 -11.61 -4.16
N SER A 238 -3.52 -12.79 -3.75
CA SER A 238 -4.94 -13.16 -3.89
C SER A 238 -5.87 -12.18 -3.17
N SER A 239 -5.48 -11.67 -2.00
CA SER A 239 -6.27 -10.67 -1.26
C SER A 239 -6.29 -9.34 -2.01
N ARG A 240 -5.14 -8.86 -2.49
CA ARG A 240 -5.04 -7.62 -3.29
C ARG A 240 -5.86 -7.68 -4.58
N LEU A 241 -5.85 -8.84 -5.25
CA LEU A 241 -6.65 -9.08 -6.45
C LEU A 241 -8.15 -9.18 -6.13
N ALA A 242 -8.52 -9.71 -4.97
CA ALA A 242 -9.90 -9.68 -4.51
C ALA A 242 -10.36 -8.24 -4.22
N ASP A 243 -9.51 -7.42 -3.59
CA ASP A 243 -9.83 -6.03 -3.28
C ASP A 243 -10.01 -5.14 -4.52
N LEU A 244 -9.35 -5.49 -5.62
CA LEU A 244 -9.48 -4.80 -6.90
C LEU A 244 -10.94 -4.68 -7.37
N GLN A 245 -11.82 -5.62 -7.03
CA GLN A 245 -13.24 -5.54 -7.38
C GLN A 245 -13.95 -4.34 -6.72
N TYR A 246 -13.56 -3.97 -5.49
CA TYR A 246 -14.13 -2.83 -4.79
C TYR A 246 -13.66 -1.52 -5.42
N VAL A 247 -12.41 -1.49 -5.86
CA VAL A 247 -11.78 -0.34 -6.52
C VAL A 247 -12.36 -0.09 -7.90
N LEU A 248 -12.55 -1.13 -8.72
CA LEU A 248 -13.11 -0.98 -10.06
C LEU A 248 -14.56 -0.47 -10.05
N THR A 249 -15.28 -0.72 -8.94
CA THR A 249 -16.67 -0.29 -8.71
C THR A 249 -16.79 0.98 -7.85
N ALA A 250 -15.70 1.74 -7.70
CA ALA A 250 -15.67 3.09 -7.13
C ALA A 250 -15.79 4.17 -8.23
#